data_AF-A0A3S7KUV8-F1
#
_entry.id   AF-A0A3S7KUV8-F1
#
_cell.length_a   1.000
_cell.length_b   1.000
_cell.length_c   1.000
_cell.angle_alpha   90.00
_cell.angle_beta   90.00
_cell.angle_gamma   90.00
#
_symmetry.space_group_name_H-M   'P 1'
#
loop_
_entity.id
_entity.type
_entity.pdbx_description
1 polymer ?
#
loop_
_entity_poly.entity_id
_entity_poly.type
_entity_poly.pdbx_seq_one_letter_code
_entity_poly.pdbx_strand_id
1 'polypeptide(L)'
;MEVHVESMDVAATLAMYRRLLADSHDEARIADAMVFCWQTLDPGHVAATDLRGDLFDACAGQLGELLRSVEETCGPWSAPAFWKRYIEWADYGTLFSTEDQREFARHDPGYIEPAFSVFSFTGGQQMRAEAMTVLAGCAASSTLRASYVRSVIESRLRSEAFAARTR
;
A
#
# COMPACT_ATOMS: atom_id res chain seq x y z
N MET A 1 1.44 -27.61 -13.27
CA MET A 1 0.70 -26.51 -13.92
C MET A 1 0.93 -25.30 -13.05
N GLU A 2 1.92 -24.50 -13.42
CA GLU A 2 2.36 -23.34 -12.65
C GLU A 2 1.33 -22.22 -12.83
N VAL A 3 0.88 -21.66 -11.71
CA VAL A 3 -0.11 -20.56 -11.71
C VAL A 3 0.64 -19.30 -12.12
N HIS A 4 0.52 -18.92 -13.39
CA HIS A 4 0.92 -17.59 -13.85
C HIS A 4 -0.02 -16.55 -13.25
N VAL A 5 0.57 -15.48 -12.73
CA VAL A 5 -0.08 -14.27 -12.23
C VAL A 5 -1.12 -13.83 -13.25
N GLU A 6 -2.41 -13.89 -12.90
CA GLU A 6 -3.45 -13.28 -13.71
C GLU A 6 -3.07 -11.81 -13.92
N SER A 7 -2.85 -11.43 -15.18
CA SER A 7 -2.57 -10.06 -15.59
C SER A 7 -3.76 -9.21 -15.13
N MET A 8 -3.53 -8.39 -14.10
CA MET A 8 -4.46 -7.34 -13.73
C MET A 8 -4.63 -6.41 -14.93
N ASP A 9 -5.86 -6.29 -15.43
CA ASP A 9 -6.18 -5.30 -16.46
C ASP A 9 -6.10 -3.90 -15.82
N VAL A 10 -4.93 -3.27 -15.98
CA VAL A 10 -4.63 -1.95 -15.44
C VAL A 10 -5.62 -0.91 -15.95
N ALA A 11 -6.01 -0.98 -17.22
CA ALA A 11 -6.93 -0.02 -17.82
C ALA A 11 -8.34 -0.13 -17.22
N ALA A 12 -8.87 -1.36 -17.12
CA ALA A 12 -10.17 -1.61 -16.51
C ALA A 12 -10.18 -1.23 -15.03
N THR A 13 -9.11 -1.55 -14.30
CA THR A 13 -9.00 -1.26 -12.86
C THR A 13 -8.89 0.25 -12.59
N LEU A 14 -8.09 0.97 -13.37
CA LEU A 14 -8.01 2.43 -13.29
C LEU A 14 -9.35 3.10 -13.60
N ALA A 15 -10.06 2.63 -14.64
CA ALA A 15 -11.38 3.14 -14.97
C ALA A 15 -12.42 2.87 -13.87
N MET A 16 -12.33 1.71 -13.21
CA MET A 16 -13.16 1.38 -12.05
C MET A 16 -12.92 2.36 -10.90
N TYR A 17 -11.66 2.59 -10.50
CA TYR A 17 -11.35 3.55 -9.43
C TYR A 17 -11.85 4.95 -9.75
N ARG A 18 -11.63 5.44 -10.97
CA ARG A 18 -12.14 6.76 -11.40
C ARG A 18 -13.65 6.89 -11.24
N ARG A 19 -14.41 5.86 -11.57
CA ARG A 19 -15.87 5.84 -11.37
C ARG A 19 -16.24 5.83 -9.88
N LEU A 20 -15.60 4.99 -9.09
CA LEU A 20 -15.89 4.90 -7.65
C LEU A 20 -15.56 6.19 -6.89
N LEU A 21 -14.50 6.89 -7.31
CA LEU A 21 -14.04 8.13 -6.70
C LEU A 21 -14.82 9.36 -7.18
N ALA A 22 -15.52 9.29 -8.32
CA ALA A 22 -16.35 10.42 -8.79
C ALA A 22 -17.52 10.72 -7.83
N ASP A 23 -18.07 9.70 -7.19
CA ASP A 23 -19.29 9.79 -6.38
C ASP A 23 -19.06 9.55 -4.88
N SER A 24 -17.82 9.32 -4.43
CA SER A 24 -17.55 9.00 -3.02
C SER A 24 -16.22 9.54 -2.50
N HIS A 25 -16.25 10.07 -1.27
CA HIS A 25 -15.06 10.39 -0.47
C HIS A 25 -14.70 9.21 0.46
N ASP A 26 -14.77 7.98 -0.05
CA ASP A 26 -14.42 6.79 0.71
C ASP A 26 -12.90 6.72 0.87
N GLU A 27 -12.40 7.08 2.05
CA GLU A 27 -10.98 7.11 2.38
C GLU A 27 -10.29 5.74 2.16
N ALA A 28 -11.00 4.63 2.38
CA ALA A 28 -10.43 3.30 2.14
C ALA A 28 -10.24 3.03 0.65
N ARG A 29 -11.17 3.50 -0.20
CA ARG A 29 -11.03 3.41 -1.67
C ARG A 29 -9.97 4.36 -2.21
N ILE A 30 -9.85 5.56 -1.65
CA ILE A 30 -8.78 6.52 -2.00
C ILE A 30 -7.42 5.88 -1.73
N ALA A 31 -7.22 5.35 -0.51
CA ALA A 31 -5.97 4.66 -0.15
C ALA A 31 -5.67 3.48 -1.08
N ASP A 32 -6.69 2.67 -1.42
CA ASP A 32 -6.53 1.54 -2.32
C ASP A 32 -6.18 1.97 -3.76
N ALA A 33 -6.79 3.04 -4.26
CA ALA A 33 -6.46 3.63 -5.57
C ALA A 33 -5.04 4.21 -5.61
N MET A 34 -4.59 4.84 -4.53
CA MET A 34 -3.22 5.34 -4.38
C MET A 34 -2.21 4.18 -4.49
N VAL A 35 -2.41 3.12 -3.70
CA VAL A 35 -1.52 1.95 -3.73
C VAL A 35 -1.60 1.23 -5.07
N PHE A 36 -2.79 1.16 -5.68
CA PHE A 36 -2.95 0.64 -7.03
C PHE A 36 -2.07 1.37 -8.03
N CYS A 37 -2.19 2.70 -8.12
CA CYS A 37 -1.43 3.48 -9.08
C CYS A 37 0.08 3.39 -8.77
N TRP A 38 0.47 3.49 -7.49
CA TRP A 38 1.86 3.41 -7.08
C TRP A 38 2.52 2.07 -7.43
N GLN A 39 1.90 0.94 -7.07
CA GLN A 39 2.45 -0.39 -7.37
C GLN A 39 2.43 -0.71 -8.87
N THR A 40 1.49 -0.14 -9.62
CA THR A 40 1.45 -0.25 -11.08
C THR A 40 2.63 0.48 -11.73
N LEU A 41 3.14 1.54 -11.09
CA LEU A 41 4.29 2.32 -11.56
C LEU A 41 5.64 1.79 -11.05
N ASP A 42 5.64 0.72 -10.23
CA ASP A 42 6.86 0.08 -9.76
C ASP A 42 7.74 -0.34 -10.97
N PRO A 43 9.05 -0.01 -11.00
CA PRO A 43 9.92 -0.34 -12.12
C PRO A 43 9.94 -1.84 -12.49
N GLY A 44 9.83 -2.72 -11.49
CA GLY A 44 9.74 -4.17 -11.69
C GLY A 44 8.42 -4.57 -12.34
N HIS A 45 7.30 -3.99 -11.90
CA HIS A 45 5.99 -4.21 -12.51
C HIS A 45 5.95 -3.70 -13.96
N VAL A 46 6.43 -2.48 -14.21
CA VAL A 46 6.51 -1.86 -15.53
C VAL A 46 7.35 -2.71 -16.48
N ALA A 47 8.50 -3.21 -16.02
CA ALA A 47 9.35 -4.10 -16.81
C ALA A 47 8.67 -5.45 -17.11
N ALA A 48 7.92 -6.00 -16.16
CA ALA A 48 7.26 -7.30 -16.31
C ALA A 48 6.02 -7.26 -17.20
N THR A 49 5.33 -6.12 -17.29
CA THR A 49 4.05 -5.97 -17.99
C THR A 49 4.15 -5.17 -19.30
N ASP A 50 5.33 -4.61 -19.60
CA ASP A 50 5.55 -3.64 -20.68
C ASP A 50 4.56 -2.47 -20.64
N LEU A 51 4.18 -2.05 -19.42
CA LEU A 51 3.25 -0.95 -19.21
C LEU A 51 3.93 0.37 -19.57
N ARG A 52 3.70 0.85 -20.81
CA ARG A 52 4.29 2.08 -21.34
C ARG A 52 3.23 2.96 -22.00
N GLY A 53 3.58 4.23 -22.19
CA GLY A 53 2.73 5.22 -22.88
C GLY A 53 1.52 5.62 -22.04
N ASP A 54 0.38 5.81 -22.70
CA ASP A 54 -0.80 6.47 -22.14
C ASP A 54 -1.30 5.88 -20.82
N LEU A 55 -1.19 4.56 -20.60
CA LEU A 55 -1.61 3.93 -19.35
C LEU A 55 -0.67 4.22 -18.19
N PHE A 56 0.64 4.28 -18.45
CA PHE A 56 1.63 4.69 -17.46
C PHE A 56 1.37 6.14 -17.04
N ASP A 57 1.23 7.03 -18.03
CA ASP A 57 0.97 8.46 -17.78
C ASP A 57 -0.37 8.68 -17.06
N ALA A 58 -1.39 7.89 -17.39
CA ALA A 58 -2.69 7.95 -16.73
C ALA A 58 -2.62 7.51 -15.25
N CYS A 59 -1.85 6.46 -14.92
CA CYS A 59 -1.63 6.04 -13.54
C CYS A 59 -0.80 7.06 -12.76
N ALA A 60 0.26 7.59 -13.38
CA ALA A 60 1.11 8.62 -12.78
C ALA A 60 0.33 9.91 -12.50
N GLY A 61 -0.47 10.36 -13.47
CA GLY A 61 -1.36 11.51 -13.31
C GLY A 61 -2.38 11.29 -12.19
N GLN A 62 -3.03 10.13 -12.17
CA GLN A 62 -4.01 9.78 -11.13
C GLN A 62 -3.37 9.76 -9.73
N LEU A 63 -2.20 9.15 -9.58
CA LEU A 63 -1.47 9.12 -8.30
C LEU A 63 -1.12 10.54 -7.84
N GLY A 64 -0.59 11.37 -8.73
CA GLY A 64 -0.21 12.75 -8.43
C GLY A 64 -1.39 13.65 -8.05
N GLU A 65 -2.57 13.43 -8.62
CA GLU A 65 -3.81 14.10 -8.20
C GLU A 65 -4.24 13.65 -6.80
N LEU A 66 -4.28 12.34 -6.55
CA LEU A 66 -4.67 11.79 -5.26
C LEU A 66 -3.76 12.30 -4.15
N LEU A 67 -2.43 12.19 -4.29
CA LEU A 67 -1.45 12.65 -3.30
C LEU A 67 -1.58 14.14 -2.95
N ARG A 68 -1.85 15.00 -3.94
CA ARG A 68 -2.09 16.44 -3.69
C ARG A 68 -3.38 16.68 -2.93
N SER A 69 -4.44 15.95 -3.27
CA SER A 69 -5.76 16.15 -2.67
C SER A 69 -5.89 15.65 -1.23
N VAL A 70 -5.01 14.74 -0.77
CA VAL A 70 -5.14 14.10 0.56
C VAL A 70 -5.23 15.13 1.69
N GLU A 71 -4.38 16.16 1.69
CA GLU A 71 -4.35 17.16 2.76
C GLU A 71 -5.61 18.05 2.79
N GLU A 72 -6.24 18.23 1.64
CA GLU A 72 -7.43 19.08 1.49
C GLU A 72 -8.72 18.31 1.78
N THR A 73 -8.72 17.00 1.55
CA THR A 73 -9.95 16.18 1.46
C THR A 73 -10.06 15.09 2.51
N CYS A 74 -8.97 14.71 3.17
CA CYS A 74 -8.93 13.58 4.10
C CYS A 74 -8.44 14.03 5.48
N GLY A 75 -8.80 13.28 6.53
CA GLY A 75 -8.29 13.56 7.88
C GLY A 75 -6.76 13.34 7.99
N PRO A 76 -6.04 14.05 8.86
CA PRO A 76 -4.57 13.94 8.98
C PRO A 76 -4.07 12.57 9.45
N TRP A 77 -4.95 11.77 10.05
CA TRP A 77 -4.67 10.41 10.54
C TRP A 77 -5.41 9.32 9.75
N SER A 78 -6.01 9.70 8.61
CA SER A 78 -6.75 8.79 7.74
C SER A 78 -5.85 7.80 7.00
N ALA A 79 -6.46 6.76 6.41
CA ALA A 79 -5.73 5.82 5.56
C ALA A 79 -5.02 6.51 4.38
N PRO A 80 -5.65 7.42 3.61
CA PRO A 80 -4.95 8.19 2.57
C PRO A 80 -3.77 9.00 3.09
N ALA A 81 -3.91 9.63 4.27
CA ALA A 81 -2.81 10.39 4.89
C ALA A 81 -1.61 9.50 5.24
N PHE A 82 -1.85 8.29 5.76
CA PHE A 82 -0.79 7.32 5.98
C PHE A 82 -0.11 6.93 4.66
N TRP A 83 -0.90 6.55 3.66
CA TRP A 83 -0.36 6.07 2.37
C TRP A 83 0.39 7.16 1.62
N LYS A 84 -0.04 8.42 1.70
CA LYS A 84 0.72 9.56 1.17
C LYS A 84 2.13 9.59 1.77
N ARG A 85 2.23 9.61 3.09
CA ARG A 85 3.54 9.66 3.78
C ARG A 85 4.37 8.41 3.52
N TYR A 86 3.73 7.24 3.45
CA TYR A 86 4.41 5.98 3.14
C TYR A 86 4.99 5.97 1.73
N ILE A 87 4.23 6.39 0.71
CA ILE A 87 4.67 6.46 -0.68
C ILE A 87 5.78 7.51 -0.84
N GLU A 88 5.62 8.70 -0.24
CA GLU A 88 6.65 9.74 -0.29
C GLU A 88 7.96 9.29 0.37
N TRP A 89 7.88 8.55 1.47
CA TRP A 89 9.05 7.95 2.09
C TRP A 89 9.68 6.89 1.17
N ALA A 90 8.87 6.00 0.59
CA ALA A 90 9.35 4.90 -0.24
C ALA A 90 10.00 5.39 -1.55
N ASP A 91 9.43 6.39 -2.20
CA ASP A 91 9.87 6.88 -3.51
C ASP A 91 10.90 8.02 -3.41
N TYR A 92 10.76 8.90 -2.42
CA TYR A 92 11.57 10.13 -2.31
C TYR A 92 12.49 10.15 -1.08
N GLY A 93 12.44 9.13 -0.22
CA GLY A 93 13.26 9.07 0.99
C GLY A 93 12.92 10.17 2.00
N THR A 94 11.68 10.69 2.00
CA THR A 94 11.24 11.69 2.99
C THR A 94 11.27 11.12 4.41
N LEU A 95 11.28 11.99 5.43
CA LEU A 95 11.29 11.54 6.82
C LEU A 95 9.92 10.96 7.22
N PHE A 96 9.87 9.66 7.50
CA PHE A 96 8.69 9.01 8.07
C PHE A 96 9.08 7.97 9.13
N SER A 97 9.20 8.43 10.38
CA SER A 97 9.77 7.62 11.47
C SER A 97 8.83 6.49 11.91
N THR A 98 9.36 5.49 12.61
CA THR A 98 8.52 4.44 13.23
C THR A 98 7.63 4.99 14.34
N GLU A 99 7.95 6.16 14.91
CA GLU A 99 7.05 6.86 15.83
C GLU A 99 5.87 7.47 15.07
N ASP A 100 6.15 8.17 13.96
CA ASP A 100 5.10 8.76 13.11
C ASP A 100 4.11 7.70 12.61
N GLN A 101 4.63 6.53 12.21
CA GLN A 101 3.80 5.41 11.76
C GLN A 101 2.94 4.84 12.90
N ARG A 102 3.46 4.83 14.14
CA ARG A 102 2.70 4.40 15.33
C ARG A 102 1.60 5.39 15.69
N GLU A 103 1.83 6.69 15.49
CA GLU A 103 0.81 7.71 15.73
C GLU A 103 -0.44 7.49 14.88
N PHE A 104 -0.32 7.06 13.61
CA PHE A 104 -1.48 6.71 12.79
C PHE A 104 -2.35 5.62 13.44
N ALA A 105 -1.74 4.55 13.94
CA ALA A 105 -2.46 3.46 14.60
C ALA A 105 -3.01 3.85 15.99
N ARG A 106 -2.45 4.89 16.64
CA ARG A 106 -2.93 5.41 17.93
C ARG A 106 -4.12 6.35 17.77
N HIS A 107 -4.11 7.19 16.74
CA HIS A 107 -5.12 8.21 16.51
C HIS A 107 -6.41 7.65 15.90
N ASP A 108 -6.31 6.59 15.11
CA ASP A 108 -7.47 5.84 14.64
C ASP A 108 -7.35 4.35 15.04
N PRO A 109 -7.96 3.95 16.17
CA PRO A 109 -7.97 2.55 16.62
C PRO A 109 -8.62 1.58 15.62
N GLY A 110 -9.45 2.08 14.69
CA GLY A 110 -10.05 1.30 13.62
C GLY A 110 -9.09 1.02 12.45
N TYR A 111 -8.01 1.80 12.34
CA TYR A 111 -7.04 1.72 11.26
C TYR A 111 -5.68 1.21 11.75
N ILE A 112 -5.58 -0.11 11.90
CA ILE A 112 -4.38 -0.80 12.39
C ILE A 112 -3.35 -1.10 11.28
N GLU A 113 -3.65 -0.81 10.01
CA GLU A 113 -2.77 -1.09 8.87
C GLU A 113 -1.33 -0.56 9.04
N PRO A 114 -1.07 0.64 9.61
CA PRO A 114 0.30 1.14 9.82
C PRO A 114 1.24 0.18 10.54
N ALA A 115 0.69 -0.78 11.31
CA ALA A 115 1.45 -1.86 11.94
C ALA A 115 2.29 -2.68 10.96
N PHE A 116 1.84 -2.89 9.70
CA PHE A 116 2.62 -3.67 8.72
C PHE A 116 3.98 -3.01 8.47
N SER A 117 3.98 -1.69 8.38
CA SER A 117 5.18 -0.90 8.08
C SER A 117 6.12 -0.95 9.28
N VAL A 118 5.64 -0.62 10.49
CA VAL A 118 6.45 -0.66 11.72
C VAL A 118 7.04 -2.06 11.95
N PHE A 119 6.25 -3.11 11.75
CA PHE A 119 6.71 -4.49 11.83
C PHE A 119 7.82 -4.79 10.82
N SER A 120 7.65 -4.41 9.55
CA SER A 120 8.65 -4.62 8.51
C SER A 120 9.97 -3.90 8.82
N PHE A 121 9.91 -2.60 9.13
CA PHE A 121 11.06 -1.75 9.39
C PHE A 121 11.89 -2.15 10.61
N THR A 122 11.22 -2.61 11.67
CA THR A 122 11.90 -2.98 12.91
C THR A 122 12.46 -4.41 12.87
N GLY A 123 12.44 -5.08 11.71
CA GLY A 123 12.85 -6.47 11.62
C GLY A 123 11.94 -7.42 12.41
N GLY A 124 10.66 -7.05 12.51
CA GLY A 124 9.62 -7.79 13.21
C GLY A 124 9.61 -7.68 14.72
N GLN A 125 10.40 -6.77 15.30
CA GLN A 125 10.52 -6.61 16.74
C GLN A 125 9.36 -5.82 17.37
N GLN A 126 8.66 -5.00 16.59
CA GLN A 126 7.55 -4.18 17.07
C GLN A 126 6.25 -4.46 16.30
N MET A 127 5.11 -4.22 16.97
CA MET A 127 3.76 -4.33 16.41
C MET A 127 3.43 -5.69 15.74
N ARG A 128 4.06 -6.78 16.20
CA ARG A 128 3.88 -8.11 15.60
C ARG A 128 2.43 -8.58 15.67
N ALA A 129 1.77 -8.43 16.82
CA ALA A 129 0.41 -8.90 17.01
C ALA A 129 -0.55 -8.17 16.07
N GLU A 130 -0.40 -6.85 15.98
CA GLU A 130 -1.16 -5.97 15.10
C GLU A 130 -0.89 -6.31 13.63
N ALA A 131 0.36 -6.52 13.24
CA ALA A 131 0.71 -6.94 11.89
C ALA A 131 0.11 -8.32 11.53
N MET A 132 0.00 -9.26 12.47
CA MET A 132 -0.67 -10.54 12.22
C MET A 132 -2.18 -10.36 12.05
N THR A 133 -2.80 -9.44 12.79
CA THR A 133 -4.22 -9.07 12.60
C THR A 133 -4.44 -8.42 11.24
N VAL A 134 -3.56 -7.50 10.82
CA VAL A 134 -3.57 -6.90 9.48
C VAL A 134 -3.45 -7.99 8.40
N LEU A 135 -2.48 -8.90 8.54
CA LEU A 135 -2.29 -10.01 7.60
C LEU A 135 -3.54 -10.89 7.46
N ALA A 136 -4.19 -11.23 8.56
CA ALA A 136 -5.44 -11.99 8.55
C ALA A 136 -6.57 -11.23 7.84
N GLY A 137 -6.65 -9.91 8.04
CA GLY A 137 -7.61 -9.04 7.33
C GLY A 137 -7.33 -8.98 5.82
N CYS A 138 -6.06 -8.89 5.43
CA CYS A 138 -5.67 -8.87 4.01
C CYS A 138 -6.04 -10.18 3.29
N ALA A 139 -6.01 -11.33 3.98
CA ALA A 139 -6.39 -12.61 3.37
C ALA A 139 -7.86 -12.67 2.92
N ALA A 140 -8.73 -11.85 3.52
CA ALA A 140 -10.14 -11.74 3.15
C ALA A 140 -10.41 -10.67 2.07
N SER A 141 -9.41 -9.87 1.70
CA SER A 141 -9.54 -8.77 0.74
C SER A 141 -8.85 -9.10 -0.58
N SER A 142 -9.49 -8.72 -1.70
CA SER A 142 -8.95 -8.87 -3.05
C SER A 142 -8.29 -7.59 -3.58
N THR A 143 -8.10 -6.57 -2.74
CA THR A 143 -7.57 -5.30 -3.23
C THR A 143 -6.05 -5.31 -3.42
N LEU A 144 -5.54 -4.39 -4.25
CA LEU A 144 -4.09 -4.30 -4.47
C LEU A 144 -3.37 -3.82 -3.21
N ARG A 145 -3.97 -2.91 -2.43
CA ARG A 145 -3.44 -2.51 -1.12
C ARG A 145 -3.29 -3.71 -0.19
N ALA A 146 -4.33 -4.52 -0.04
CA ALA A 146 -4.27 -5.71 0.79
C ALA A 146 -3.22 -6.71 0.30
N SER A 147 -3.10 -6.89 -1.02
CA SER A 147 -2.08 -7.76 -1.61
C SER A 147 -0.66 -7.26 -1.35
N TYR A 148 -0.42 -5.95 -1.46
CA TYR A 148 0.86 -5.33 -1.16
C TYR A 148 1.20 -5.45 0.33
N VAL A 149 0.29 -5.08 1.23
CA VAL A 149 0.49 -5.15 2.67
C VAL A 149 0.83 -6.58 3.11
N ARG A 150 0.08 -7.57 2.60
CA ARG A 150 0.37 -8.98 2.80
C ARG A 150 1.77 -9.35 2.33
N SER A 151 2.17 -8.95 1.12
CA SER A 151 3.47 -9.34 0.56
C SER A 151 4.64 -8.80 1.39
N VAL A 152 4.52 -7.59 1.93
CA VAL A 152 5.50 -6.97 2.82
C VAL A 152 5.64 -7.77 4.12
N ILE A 153 4.53 -8.08 4.78
CA ILE A 153 4.53 -8.84 6.05
C ILE A 153 5.11 -10.24 5.82
N GLU A 154 4.65 -10.96 4.80
CA GLU A 154 5.13 -12.31 4.50
C GLU A 154 6.62 -12.32 4.13
N SER A 155 7.10 -11.32 3.40
CA SER A 155 8.53 -11.18 3.09
C SER A 155 9.35 -11.06 4.36
N ARG A 156 8.92 -10.21 5.29
CA ARG A 156 9.59 -10.05 6.59
C ARG A 156 9.62 -11.34 7.40
N LEU A 157 8.49 -12.06 7.46
CA LEU A 157 8.39 -13.37 8.13
C LEU A 157 9.33 -14.42 7.51
N ARG A 158 9.43 -14.46 6.17
CA ARG A 158 10.38 -15.35 5.47
C ARG A 158 11.83 -15.03 5.84
N SER A 159 12.19 -13.76 5.86
CA SER A 159 13.54 -13.32 6.24
C SER A 159 13.87 -13.62 7.71
N GLU A 160 12.90 -13.50 8.63
CA GLU A 160 13.07 -13.93 10.03
C GLU A 160 13.31 -15.43 10.14
N ALA A 161 12.47 -16.23 9.47
CA ALA A 161 12.59 -17.68 9.48
C ALA A 161 13.94 -18.15 8.91
N PHE A 162 14.44 -17.47 7.88
CA PHE A 162 15.77 -17.71 7.34
C PHE A 162 16.86 -17.39 8.37
N ALA A 163 16.83 -16.21 8.98
CA ALA A 163 17.82 -15.79 9.97
C ALA A 163 17.84 -16.70 11.21
N ALA A 164 16.69 -17.25 11.61
CA ALA A 164 16.60 -18.20 12.72
C ALA A 164 17.20 -19.57 12.39
N ARG A 165 17.16 -20.02 11.12
CA ARG A 165 17.75 -21.29 10.67
C ARG A 165 19.27 -21.24 10.53
N THR A 166 19.84 -20.05 10.38
CA THR A 166 21.28 -19.83 10.20
C THR A 166 22.01 -19.45 11.49
N ARG A 167 21.32 -19.47 12.63
CA ARG A 167 21.89 -19.29 13.99
C ARG A 167 21.99 -20.63 14.68
#